data_AF-A0A2I1BZD0-F1
#
_entry.id   AF-A0A2I1BZD0-F1
#
_cell.length_a   1.000
_cell.length_b   1.000
_cell.length_c   1.000
_cell.angle_alpha   90.00
_cell.angle_beta   90.00
_cell.angle_gamma   90.00
#
_symmetry.space_group_name_H-M   'P 1'
#
loop_
_entity.id
_entity.type
_entity.pdbx_description
1 polymer ?
#
loop_
_entity_poly.entity_id
_entity_poly.type
_entity_poly.pdbx_seq_one_letter_code
_entity_poly.pdbx_strand_id
1 'polypeptide(L)'
;MTTLNITNPDEFLTHFNEALNAAPSSRLRHIIRDVCRLLPVALPIVSDSLLVTEEEVPKQHDSDSNAGSDSEENVDGDTSTPDDGILEVKAKPATLKTEKRARAGTSVRPRYAACVNCGVEYDVTKNSRGICCFHPEEAVQDEKYWDRIDLWEDEEIDTEENREDHPEGFVYGCCGKCYGEEGCKVGWHEEEGRDRKRKRI
;
A
#
# COMPACT_ATOMS: atom_id res chain seq x y z
N MET A 1 -18.01 19.19 31.83
CA MET A 1 -17.06 19.04 30.72
C MET A 1 -15.82 19.83 31.08
N THR A 2 -14.74 19.14 31.46
CA THR A 2 -13.51 19.78 31.92
C THR A 2 -12.72 20.22 30.70
N THR A 3 -12.74 21.51 30.38
CA THR A 3 -11.86 22.08 29.36
C THR A 3 -10.43 21.99 29.87
N LEU A 4 -9.61 21.14 29.24
CA LEU A 4 -8.17 21.13 29.49
C LEU A 4 -7.63 22.51 29.09
N ASN A 5 -7.13 23.26 30.07
CA ASN A 5 -6.54 24.56 29.85
C ASN A 5 -5.14 24.33 29.26
N ILE A 6 -5.05 24.22 27.94
CA ILE A 6 -3.80 23.95 27.24
C ILE A 6 -3.01 25.26 27.21
N THR A 7 -2.12 25.46 28.19
CA THR A 7 -1.27 26.65 28.30
C THR A 7 -0.17 26.68 27.24
N ASN A 8 0.11 25.55 26.57
CA ASN A 8 1.06 25.46 25.47
C ASN A 8 0.64 24.35 24.47
N PRO A 9 0.08 24.70 23.30
CA PRO A 9 -0.47 23.73 22.36
C PRO A 9 0.60 22.82 21.72
N ASP A 10 1.82 23.33 21.51
CA ASP A 10 2.89 22.56 20.87
C ASP A 10 3.48 21.53 21.84
N GLU A 11 3.65 21.92 23.10
CA GLU A 11 4.06 21.00 24.17
C GLU A 11 2.99 19.93 24.43
N PHE A 12 1.70 20.31 24.38
CA PHE A 12 0.63 19.33 24.47
C PHE A 12 0.66 18.34 23.29
N LEU A 13 0.81 18.82 22.06
CA LEU A 13 0.87 17.96 20.88
C LEU A 13 2.06 17.00 20.94
N THR A 14 3.21 17.48 21.43
CA THR A 14 4.41 16.67 21.62
C THR A 14 4.17 15.53 22.61
N HIS A 15 3.69 15.85 23.83
CA HIS A 15 3.38 14.85 24.84
C HIS A 15 2.28 13.88 24.38
N PHE A 16 1.30 14.38 23.63
CA PHE A 16 0.23 13.54 23.08
C PHE A 16 0.78 12.53 22.07
N ASN A 17 1.65 12.96 21.15
CA ASN A 17 2.29 12.07 20.18
C ASN A 17 3.19 11.03 20.86
N GLU A 18 3.93 11.43 21.90
CA GLU A 18 4.73 10.49 22.70
C GLU A 18 3.84 9.42 23.35
N ALA A 19 2.73 9.83 23.96
CA ALA A 19 1.77 8.90 24.56
C ALA A 19 1.11 7.96 23.52
N LEU A 20 0.84 8.45 22.30
CA LEU A 20 0.32 7.62 21.21
C LEU A 20 1.34 6.55 20.78
N ASN A 21 2.61 6.93 20.64
CA ASN A 21 3.68 6.01 20.23
C ASN A 21 4.03 4.99 21.31
N ALA A 22 3.93 5.36 22.59
CA ALA A 22 4.16 4.46 23.71
C ALA A 22 2.98 3.49 23.97
N ALA A 23 1.78 3.81 23.48
CA ALA A 23 0.59 3.01 23.74
C ALA A 23 0.54 1.75 22.85
N PRO A 24 0.17 0.57 23.40
CA PRO A 24 0.01 -0.63 22.60
C PRO A 24 -1.21 -0.50 21.66
N SER A 25 -1.17 -1.16 20.49
CA SER A 25 -2.25 -1.07 19.49
C SER A 25 -3.61 -1.49 20.02
N SER A 26 -3.66 -2.42 20.99
CA SER A 26 -4.89 -2.80 21.68
C SER A 26 -5.53 -1.61 22.41
N ARG A 27 -4.74 -0.76 23.07
CA ARG A 27 -5.21 0.43 23.78
C ARG A 27 -5.72 1.47 22.79
N LEU A 28 -4.98 1.73 21.71
CA LEU A 28 -5.38 2.68 20.67
C LEU A 28 -6.71 2.27 20.02
N ARG A 29 -6.89 0.98 19.71
CA ARG A 29 -8.16 0.46 19.20
C ARG A 29 -9.34 0.68 20.16
N HIS A 30 -9.13 0.53 21.47
CA HIS A 30 -10.18 0.84 22.44
C HIS A 30 -10.53 2.33 22.46
N ILE A 31 -9.51 3.20 22.50
CA ILE A 31 -9.71 4.66 22.50
C ILE A 31 -10.45 5.11 21.23
N ILE A 32 -10.07 4.64 20.04
CA ILE A 32 -10.74 4.99 18.79
C ILE A 32 -12.22 4.57 18.81
N ARG A 33 -12.53 3.35 19.31
CA ARG A 33 -13.92 2.90 19.46
C ARG A 33 -14.72 3.78 20.42
N ASP A 34 -14.12 4.18 21.53
CA ASP A 34 -14.79 5.02 22.52
C ASP A 34 -14.98 6.45 22.00
N VAL A 35 -13.99 7.01 21.29
CA VAL A 35 -14.12 8.30 20.61
C VAL A 35 -15.25 8.26 19.58
N CYS A 36 -15.35 7.22 18.76
CA CYS A 36 -16.45 7.07 17.78
C CYS A 36 -17.83 6.94 18.45
N ARG A 37 -17.90 6.35 19.66
CA ARG A 37 -19.16 6.25 20.44
C ARG A 37 -19.55 7.59 21.06
N LEU A 38 -18.58 8.33 21.59
CA LEU A 38 -18.80 9.61 22.26
C LEU A 38 -19.02 10.75 21.26
N LEU A 39 -18.37 10.69 20.09
CA LEU A 39 -18.41 11.67 19.03
C LEU A 39 -18.80 10.99 17.71
N PRO A 40 -20.11 10.85 17.42
CA PRO A 40 -20.58 10.22 16.18
C PRO A 40 -20.06 10.88 14.90
N VAL A 41 -19.69 12.16 14.96
CA VAL A 41 -19.08 12.90 13.86
C VAL A 41 -17.68 12.39 13.48
N ALA A 42 -16.99 11.68 14.37
CA ALA A 42 -15.69 11.07 14.10
C ALA A 42 -15.83 9.75 13.31
N LEU A 43 -17.00 9.11 13.35
CA LEU A 43 -17.20 7.79 12.73
C LEU A 43 -16.93 7.80 11.21
N PRO A 44 -17.45 8.76 10.41
CA PRO A 44 -17.16 8.79 8.97
C PRO A 44 -15.67 8.99 8.70
N ILE A 45 -15.00 9.86 9.45
CA ILE A 45 -13.57 10.15 9.29
C ILE A 45 -12.73 8.89 9.52
N VAL A 46 -13.01 8.16 10.61
CA VAL A 46 -12.31 6.92 10.93
C VAL A 46 -12.66 5.82 9.91
N SER A 47 -13.92 5.73 9.49
CA SER A 47 -14.37 4.78 8.48
C SER A 47 -13.65 5.00 7.15
N ASP A 48 -13.65 6.22 6.62
CA ASP A 48 -13.03 6.56 5.33
C ASP A 48 -11.49 6.42 5.34
N SER A 49 -10.89 6.49 6.53
CA SER A 49 -9.45 6.28 6.72
C SER A 49 -9.06 4.80 6.76
N LEU A 50 -9.94 3.93 7.26
CA LEU A 50 -9.61 2.51 7.52
C LEU A 50 -10.28 1.54 6.55
N LEU A 51 -11.38 1.94 5.93
CA LEU A 51 -12.21 1.10 5.08
C LEU A 51 -12.36 1.74 3.71
N VAL A 52 -12.44 0.88 2.70
CA VAL A 52 -12.71 1.26 1.32
C VAL A 52 -13.70 0.29 0.70
N THR A 53 -14.37 0.73 -0.36
CA THR A 53 -15.29 -0.08 -1.15
C THR A 53 -14.54 -0.79 -2.28
N GLU A 54 -15.04 -1.95 -2.71
CA GLU A 54 -14.42 -2.69 -3.85
C GLU A 54 -14.45 -1.90 -5.18
N GLU A 55 -15.26 -0.85 -5.28
CA GLU A 55 -15.30 0.03 -6.46
C GLU A 55 -14.11 1.00 -6.52
N GLU A 56 -13.53 1.35 -5.36
CA GLU A 56 -12.39 2.24 -5.23
C GLU A 56 -11.05 1.52 -5.45
N VAL A 57 -11.06 0.19 -5.46
CA VAL A 57 -9.86 -0.62 -5.69
C VAL A 57 -9.59 -0.72 -7.20
N PRO A 58 -8.39 -0.33 -7.67
CA PRO A 58 -8.03 -0.51 -9.07
C PRO A 58 -8.13 -1.98 -9.48
N LYS A 59 -8.81 -2.25 -10.59
CA LYS A 59 -8.98 -3.60 -11.12
C LYS A 59 -7.78 -3.96 -11.98
N GLN A 60 -7.19 -5.13 -11.72
CA GLN A 60 -6.25 -5.74 -12.64
C GLN A 60 -7.00 -6.07 -13.93
N HIS A 61 -6.75 -5.32 -14.99
CA HIS A 61 -7.28 -5.65 -16.31
C HIS A 61 -6.24 -6.54 -16.99
N ASP A 62 -6.56 -7.83 -17.12
CA ASP A 62 -5.78 -8.75 -17.95
C ASP A 62 -5.95 -8.33 -19.41
N SER A 63 -5.09 -7.43 -19.88
CA SER A 63 -4.99 -7.10 -21.29
C SER A 63 -4.23 -8.21 -22.02
N ASP A 64 -4.83 -9.41 -22.07
CA ASP A 64 -4.48 -10.46 -23.01
C ASP A 64 -5.68 -10.68 -23.95
N SER A 65 -5.82 -9.77 -24.90
CA SER A 65 -6.62 -9.96 -26.12
C SER A 65 -6.03 -9.08 -27.22
N ASN A 66 -4.94 -9.56 -27.80
CA ASN A 66 -4.56 -9.45 -29.21
C ASN A 66 -5.24 -8.33 -30.04
N ALA A 67 -4.58 -7.18 -30.17
CA ALA A 67 -4.80 -6.22 -31.25
C ALA A 67 -3.43 -5.68 -31.69
N GLY A 68 -3.09 -5.94 -32.95
CA GLY A 68 -1.74 -5.85 -33.48
C GLY A 68 -1.23 -4.44 -33.79
N SER A 69 0.08 -4.41 -34.05
CA SER A 69 0.75 -3.67 -35.14
C SER A 69 -0.12 -2.61 -35.83
N ASP A 70 0.21 -1.34 -35.73
CA ASP A 70 1.34 -0.75 -36.44
C ASP A 70 1.37 0.78 -36.27
N SER A 71 2.61 1.28 -36.23
CA SER A 71 3.09 2.55 -36.77
C SER A 71 2.72 3.88 -36.10
N GLU A 72 3.81 4.47 -35.63
CA GLU A 72 4.16 5.88 -35.40
C GLU A 72 3.54 6.87 -36.39
N GLU A 73 3.22 8.08 -35.93
CA GLU A 73 3.73 9.35 -36.52
C GLU A 73 3.80 10.43 -35.42
N ASN A 74 4.94 11.12 -35.38
CA ASN A 74 5.17 12.36 -34.63
C ASN A 74 4.45 13.54 -35.33
N VAL A 75 4.19 14.64 -34.60
CA VAL A 75 4.56 16.03 -34.96
C VAL A 75 3.99 17.02 -33.95
N ASP A 76 4.90 17.88 -33.48
CA ASP A 76 4.76 19.07 -32.65
C ASP A 76 3.78 20.14 -33.18
N GLY A 77 3.29 20.98 -32.26
CA GLY A 77 2.55 22.18 -32.65
C GLY A 77 2.10 23.05 -31.47
N ASP A 78 3.07 23.61 -30.74
CA ASP A 78 2.88 24.78 -29.86
C ASP A 78 2.50 26.02 -30.69
N THR A 79 1.41 26.70 -30.35
CA THR A 79 1.26 28.14 -30.56
C THR A 79 0.20 28.71 -29.61
N SER A 80 0.61 29.72 -28.87
CA SER A 80 -0.18 30.48 -27.90
C SER A 80 -1.23 31.42 -28.54
N THR A 81 -2.37 31.55 -27.83
CA THR A 81 -3.32 32.67 -27.55
C THR A 81 -3.16 34.05 -28.24
N PRO A 82 -4.11 35.03 -28.14
CA PRO A 82 -5.42 35.12 -27.43
C PRO A 82 -6.57 35.69 -28.32
N ASP A 83 -7.81 35.82 -27.79
CA ASP A 83 -8.55 37.11 -27.71
C ASP A 83 -10.03 36.94 -27.28
N ASP A 84 -10.57 38.04 -26.76
CA ASP A 84 -11.70 38.30 -25.89
C ASP A 84 -13.13 37.89 -26.30
N GLY A 85 -13.98 37.66 -25.28
CA GLY A 85 -15.43 37.55 -25.47
C GLY A 85 -16.22 37.29 -24.17
N ILE A 86 -16.47 38.34 -23.40
CA ILE A 86 -17.30 38.39 -22.18
C ILE A 86 -18.77 37.98 -22.46
N LEU A 87 -19.32 37.01 -21.74
CA LEU A 87 -20.74 36.98 -21.38
C LEU A 87 -20.98 36.40 -19.96
N GLU A 88 -21.53 37.27 -19.13
CA GLU A 88 -21.97 37.09 -17.75
C GLU A 88 -23.31 36.34 -17.69
N VAL A 89 -23.39 35.21 -16.96
CA VAL A 89 -24.68 34.62 -16.54
C VAL A 89 -24.66 34.23 -15.06
N LYS A 90 -25.65 34.79 -14.36
CA LYS A 90 -25.91 34.74 -12.92
C LYS A 90 -26.24 33.33 -12.40
N ALA A 91 -25.58 33.00 -11.29
CA ALA A 91 -26.02 32.26 -10.10
C ALA A 91 -27.12 31.19 -10.20
N LYS A 92 -26.79 29.97 -9.72
CA LYS A 92 -27.44 29.36 -8.53
C LYS A 92 -26.67 28.11 -8.05
N PRO A 93 -26.76 27.78 -6.75
CA PRO A 93 -25.85 26.86 -6.09
C PRO A 93 -26.17 25.42 -6.46
N ALA A 94 -25.14 24.65 -6.81
CA ALA A 94 -25.24 23.21 -6.92
C ALA A 94 -25.54 22.65 -5.51
N THR A 95 -26.81 22.35 -5.29
CA THR A 95 -27.29 21.62 -4.12
C THR A 95 -26.52 20.31 -4.03
N LEU A 96 -25.74 20.17 -2.97
CA LEU A 96 -25.23 18.89 -2.47
C LEU A 96 -26.42 17.95 -2.34
N LYS A 97 -26.57 17.04 -3.32
CA LYS A 97 -27.44 15.90 -3.18
C LYS A 97 -26.72 14.95 -2.24
N THR A 98 -27.04 15.08 -0.95
CA THR A 98 -26.77 14.07 0.05
C THR A 98 -27.55 12.82 -0.35
N GLU A 99 -27.00 12.01 -1.24
CA GLU A 99 -27.51 10.68 -1.51
C GLU A 99 -27.23 9.82 -0.28
N LYS A 100 -28.16 9.89 0.68
CA LYS A 100 -28.47 8.77 1.56
C LYS A 100 -28.96 7.61 0.70
N ARG A 101 -28.04 6.95 0.00
CA ARG A 101 -28.17 5.55 -0.35
C ARG A 101 -27.34 4.82 0.68
N ALA A 102 -28.00 4.34 1.73
CA ALA A 102 -27.49 3.19 2.45
C ALA A 102 -27.35 2.07 1.40
N ARG A 103 -26.13 1.90 0.86
CA ARG A 103 -25.80 0.82 -0.07
C ARG A 103 -25.74 -0.46 0.75
N ALA A 104 -26.91 -1.03 1.02
CA ALA A 104 -27.03 -2.44 1.38
C ALA A 104 -26.55 -3.25 0.17
N GLY A 105 -25.25 -3.46 0.05
CA GLY A 105 -24.66 -4.25 -1.05
C GLY A 105 -23.22 -3.91 -1.45
N THR A 106 -22.62 -2.81 -0.99
CA THR A 106 -21.19 -2.57 -1.23
C THR A 106 -20.35 -3.35 -0.23
N SER A 107 -19.64 -4.37 -0.72
CA SER A 107 -18.57 -5.01 0.05
C SER A 107 -17.53 -3.96 0.43
N VAL A 108 -17.24 -3.87 1.73
CA VAL A 108 -16.18 -3.00 2.28
C VAL A 108 -15.02 -3.87 2.76
N ARG A 109 -13.81 -3.36 2.61
CA ARG A 109 -12.57 -4.04 3.03
C ARG A 109 -11.63 -3.06 3.73
N PRO A 110 -10.64 -3.54 4.49
CA PRO A 110 -9.56 -2.71 5.00
C PRO A 110 -8.85 -1.98 3.86
N ARG A 111 -8.53 -0.69 4.09
CA ARG A 111 -7.79 0.15 3.15
C ARG A 111 -6.34 -0.27 3.00
N TYR A 112 -5.74 -0.76 4.08
CA TYR A 112 -4.36 -1.20 4.11
C TYR A 112 -4.30 -2.71 4.23
N ALA A 113 -3.38 -3.32 3.48
CA ALA A 113 -3.13 -4.75 3.49
C ALA A 113 -1.64 -5.03 3.33
N ALA A 114 -1.19 -6.21 3.79
CA ALA A 114 0.17 -6.68 3.60
C ALA A 114 0.25 -7.53 2.32
N CYS A 115 1.26 -7.25 1.48
CA CYS A 115 1.49 -8.00 0.26
C CYS A 115 2.09 -9.38 0.58
N VAL A 116 1.56 -10.46 0.01
CA VAL A 116 2.12 -11.81 0.20
C VAL A 116 3.46 -12.03 -0.49
N ASN A 117 3.78 -11.22 -1.49
CA ASN A 117 4.98 -11.38 -2.30
C ASN A 117 6.17 -10.59 -1.73
N CYS A 118 5.94 -9.37 -1.23
CA CYS A 118 7.01 -8.52 -0.69
C CYS A 118 6.89 -8.21 0.81
N GLY A 119 5.81 -8.61 1.48
CA GLY A 119 5.57 -8.36 2.90
C GLY A 119 5.19 -6.92 3.28
N VAL A 120 5.34 -5.96 2.36
CA VAL A 120 5.09 -4.53 2.62
C VAL A 120 3.59 -4.23 2.73
N GLU A 121 3.23 -3.37 3.69
CA GLU A 121 1.89 -2.81 3.83
C GLU A 121 1.64 -1.74 2.75
N TYR A 122 0.49 -1.80 2.08
CA TYR A 122 0.13 -0.88 1.00
C TYR A 122 -1.33 -0.43 1.09
N ASP A 123 -1.61 0.76 0.56
CA ASP A 123 -2.98 1.27 0.36
C ASP A 123 -3.58 0.62 -0.89
N VAL A 124 -4.62 -0.20 -0.72
CA VAL A 124 -5.24 -0.97 -1.81
C VAL A 124 -5.82 -0.07 -2.90
N THR A 125 -6.17 1.18 -2.58
CA THR A 125 -6.71 2.14 -3.55
C THR A 125 -5.64 2.77 -4.43
N LYS A 126 -4.37 2.68 -4.01
CA LYS A 126 -3.20 3.23 -4.73
C LYS A 126 -2.35 2.14 -5.38
N ASN A 127 -2.79 0.87 -5.29
CA ASN A 127 -2.09 -0.23 -5.91
C ASN A 127 -2.10 -0.08 -7.43
N SER A 128 -0.96 -0.29 -8.07
CA SER A 128 -0.82 -0.26 -9.52
C SER A 128 0.20 -1.26 -9.98
N ARG A 129 0.14 -1.61 -11.27
CA ARG A 129 1.16 -2.46 -11.90
C ARG A 129 2.49 -1.70 -11.87
N GLY A 130 3.48 -2.20 -11.14
CA GLY A 130 4.78 -1.55 -11.05
C GLY A 130 5.30 -1.32 -9.64
N ILE A 131 4.42 -1.34 -8.63
CA ILE A 131 4.79 -0.94 -7.26
C ILE A 131 5.38 -2.11 -6.47
N CYS A 132 4.89 -3.33 -6.71
CA CYS A 132 5.39 -4.50 -5.98
C CYS A 132 6.63 -5.08 -6.66
N CYS A 133 7.80 -4.90 -6.05
CA CYS A 133 9.04 -5.59 -6.42
C CYS A 133 9.26 -6.77 -5.46
N PHE A 134 9.43 -7.99 -5.97
CA PHE A 134 9.66 -9.18 -5.15
C PHE A 134 10.50 -10.26 -5.85
N HIS A 135 11.04 -11.17 -5.06
CA HIS A 135 11.64 -12.42 -5.55
C HIS A 135 10.61 -13.55 -5.40
N PRO A 136 10.27 -14.28 -6.48
CA PRO A 136 9.30 -15.38 -6.43
C PRO A 136 9.86 -16.65 -5.75
N GLU A 137 11.17 -16.72 -5.57
CA GLU A 137 11.89 -17.84 -4.98
C GLU A 137 12.59 -17.34 -3.73
N GLU A 138 12.69 -18.20 -2.72
CA GLU A 138 13.47 -17.92 -1.51
C GLU A 138 14.97 -17.93 -1.82
N ALA A 139 15.75 -17.16 -1.06
CA ALA A 139 17.20 -17.18 -1.21
C ALA A 139 17.78 -18.47 -0.64
N VAL A 140 18.61 -19.13 -1.44
CA VAL A 140 19.30 -20.39 -1.11
C VAL A 140 20.78 -20.13 -0.86
N GLN A 141 21.43 -21.00 -0.10
CA GLN A 141 22.87 -20.90 0.17
C GLN A 141 23.71 -21.01 -1.13
N ASP A 142 24.70 -20.14 -1.28
CA ASP A 142 25.74 -20.27 -2.32
C ASP A 142 26.88 -21.15 -1.78
N GLU A 143 26.90 -22.42 -2.20
CA GLU A 143 27.95 -23.38 -1.82
C GLU A 143 29.36 -22.82 -2.02
N LYS A 144 29.61 -22.05 -3.09
CA LYS A 144 30.95 -21.52 -3.39
C LYS A 144 31.41 -20.43 -2.44
N TYR A 145 30.46 -19.73 -1.82
CA TYR A 145 30.74 -18.72 -0.82
C TYR A 145 31.09 -19.41 0.50
N TRP A 146 30.22 -20.33 0.94
CA TRP A 146 30.37 -21.04 2.21
C TRP A 146 31.55 -22.01 2.23
N ASP A 147 31.92 -22.63 1.10
CA ASP A 147 33.13 -23.47 0.98
C ASP A 147 34.44 -22.72 1.31
N ARG A 148 34.42 -21.38 1.31
CA ARG A 148 35.59 -20.54 1.64
C ARG A 148 35.61 -20.10 3.10
N ILE A 149 34.51 -20.31 3.82
CA ILE A 149 34.36 -19.97 5.22
C ILE A 149 34.59 -21.25 6.01
N ASP A 150 35.50 -21.18 6.98
CA ASP A 150 35.83 -22.30 7.87
C ASP A 150 34.76 -22.41 8.97
N LEU A 151 33.56 -22.86 8.58
CA LEU A 151 32.49 -23.22 9.51
C LEU A 151 32.72 -24.62 10.07
N TRP A 152 32.23 -24.87 11.28
CA TRP A 152 32.25 -26.22 11.83
C TRP A 152 31.29 -27.12 11.03
N GLU A 153 31.64 -28.39 10.83
CA GLU A 153 30.90 -29.34 9.97
C GLU A 153 29.42 -29.52 10.39
N ASP A 154 29.08 -29.23 11.65
CA ASP A 154 27.73 -29.33 12.21
C ASP A 154 27.01 -27.97 12.35
N GLU A 155 27.61 -26.87 11.88
CA GLU A 155 27.04 -25.53 12.02
C GLU A 155 25.95 -25.27 10.96
N GLU A 156 24.79 -24.76 11.40
CA GLU A 156 23.68 -24.46 10.50
C GLU A 156 24.01 -23.20 9.69
N ILE A 157 24.13 -23.37 8.36
CA ILE A 157 24.43 -22.25 7.45
C ILE A 157 23.23 -21.32 7.35
N ASP A 158 22.02 -21.87 7.21
CA ASP A 158 20.79 -21.10 6.99
C ASP A 158 20.18 -20.60 8.31
N THR A 159 20.86 -19.66 8.96
CA THR A 159 20.36 -18.92 10.13
C THR A 159 20.09 -17.47 9.77
N GLU A 160 19.18 -16.81 10.50
CA GLU A 160 18.90 -15.38 10.28
C GLU A 160 20.16 -14.52 10.50
N GLU A 161 20.97 -14.86 11.51
CA GLU A 161 22.25 -14.19 11.79
C GLU A 161 23.19 -14.28 10.58
N ASN A 162 23.36 -15.47 10.00
CA ASN A 162 24.17 -15.63 8.79
C ASN A 162 23.58 -14.90 7.58
N ARG A 163 22.25 -14.84 7.44
CA ARG A 163 21.59 -14.09 6.35
C ARG A 163 21.83 -12.59 6.46
N GLU A 164 21.91 -12.05 7.68
CA GLU A 164 22.21 -10.64 7.94
C GLU A 164 23.71 -10.32 7.81
N ASP A 165 24.59 -11.17 8.34
CA ASP A 165 26.04 -10.95 8.36
C ASP A 165 26.73 -11.31 7.04
N HIS A 166 26.18 -12.29 6.32
CA HIS A 166 26.73 -12.83 5.07
C HIS A 166 25.66 -12.89 3.96
N PRO A 167 25.04 -11.74 3.58
CA PRO A 167 23.97 -11.72 2.60
C PRO A 167 24.42 -12.22 1.21
N GLU A 168 25.70 -12.06 0.85
CA GLU A 168 26.26 -12.61 -0.37
C GLU A 168 26.42 -14.15 -0.37
N GLY A 169 26.33 -14.78 0.80
CA GLY A 169 26.29 -16.24 0.94
C GLY A 169 24.92 -16.84 0.61
N PHE A 170 23.92 -15.99 0.31
CA PHE A 170 22.58 -16.41 -0.04
C PHE A 170 22.16 -15.74 -1.36
N VAL A 171 21.70 -16.54 -2.31
CA VAL A 171 21.33 -16.08 -3.65
C VAL A 171 19.90 -16.45 -3.99
N TYR A 172 19.18 -15.53 -4.61
CA TYR A 172 17.86 -15.77 -5.15
C TYR A 172 17.95 -16.54 -6.47
N GLY A 173 17.42 -17.77 -6.53
CA GLY A 173 17.45 -18.61 -7.73
C GLY A 173 16.82 -17.96 -8.97
N CYS A 174 15.84 -17.07 -8.76
CA CYS A 174 15.10 -16.40 -9.83
C CYS A 174 15.92 -15.37 -10.64
N CYS A 175 16.99 -14.81 -10.07
CA CYS A 175 17.78 -13.76 -10.73
C CYS A 175 19.27 -13.76 -10.40
N GLY A 176 19.72 -14.59 -9.47
CA GLY A 176 21.11 -14.67 -9.01
C GLY A 176 21.57 -13.50 -8.15
N LYS A 177 20.68 -12.62 -7.71
CA LYS A 177 20.98 -11.55 -6.77
C LYS A 177 21.18 -12.07 -5.35
N CYS A 178 21.96 -11.35 -4.55
CA CYS A 178 22.21 -11.69 -3.15
C CYS A 178 21.00 -11.42 -2.24
N TYR A 179 20.98 -12.01 -1.05
CA TYR A 179 19.96 -11.75 -0.04
C TYR A 179 19.93 -10.26 0.34
N GLY A 180 18.73 -9.75 0.65
CA GLY A 180 18.49 -8.33 0.90
C GLY A 180 18.40 -7.42 -0.34
N GLU A 181 18.78 -7.89 -1.55
CA GLU A 181 18.64 -7.08 -2.76
C GLU A 181 17.19 -6.96 -3.28
N GLU A 182 16.91 -5.88 -4.02
CA GLU A 182 15.59 -5.60 -4.58
C GLU A 182 15.07 -6.73 -5.48
N GLY A 183 13.79 -7.03 -5.29
CA GLY A 183 13.01 -8.01 -6.05
C GLY A 183 13.18 -7.92 -7.56
N CYS A 184 13.36 -9.06 -8.22
CA CYS A 184 13.56 -9.10 -9.67
C CYS A 184 12.26 -9.08 -10.48
N LYS A 185 11.11 -9.38 -9.85
CA LYS A 185 9.80 -9.34 -10.50
C LYS A 185 9.04 -8.11 -10.03
N VAL A 186 8.42 -7.43 -10.98
CA VAL A 186 7.61 -6.25 -10.76
C VAL A 186 6.16 -6.54 -11.12
N GLY A 187 5.23 -6.20 -10.22
CA GLY A 187 3.81 -6.50 -10.41
C GLY A 187 2.91 -5.62 -9.54
N TRP A 188 1.70 -6.13 -9.33
CA TRP A 188 0.76 -5.59 -8.35
C TRP A 188 1.08 -6.17 -6.98
N HIS A 189 0.76 -5.44 -5.92
CA HIS A 189 0.69 -6.08 -4.61
C HIS A 189 -0.51 -7.04 -4.56
N GLU A 190 -0.33 -8.20 -3.93
CA GLU A 190 -1.34 -9.26 -3.84
C GLU A 190 -1.67 -9.55 -2.37
N GLU A 191 -2.96 -9.74 -2.08
CA GLU A 191 -3.41 -10.16 -0.75
C GLU A 191 -3.61 -11.68 -0.68
N GLU A 192 -3.37 -12.24 0.50
CA GLU A 192 -3.63 -13.66 0.73
C GLU A 192 -5.13 -13.97 0.55
N GLY A 193 -5.44 -14.87 -0.37
CA GLY A 193 -6.78 -15.45 -0.50
C GLY A 193 -7.81 -14.67 -1.34
N ARG A 194 -7.49 -13.51 -1.91
CA ARG A 194 -8.44 -12.77 -2.79
C ARG A 194 -8.22 -12.99 -4.29
N ASP A 195 -6.98 -13.12 -4.74
CA ASP A 195 -6.67 -13.14 -6.19
C ASP A 195 -6.52 -14.55 -6.78
N ARG A 196 -6.49 -15.59 -5.95
CA ARG A 196 -6.42 -16.99 -6.41
C ARG A 196 -7.78 -17.53 -6.84
N LYS A 197 -8.44 -16.88 -7.80
CA LYS A 197 -9.41 -17.58 -8.66
C LYS A 197 -8.62 -18.57 -9.51
N ARG A 198 -8.51 -19.80 -8.98
CA ARG A 198 -7.90 -20.97 -9.61
C ARG A 198 -8.20 -20.99 -11.11
N LYS A 199 -7.17 -20.83 -11.95
CA LYS A 199 -7.16 -21.39 -13.31
C LYS A 199 -7.37 -22.90 -13.12
N ARG A 200 -8.61 -23.36 -13.30
CA ARG A 200 -8.90 -24.79 -13.41
C ARG A 200 -8.28 -25.23 -14.74
N ILE A 201 -7.19 -25.98 -14.66
CA ILE A 201 -6.70 -26.83 -15.74
C ILE A 201 -7.66 -28.00 -15.86
#